data_AF-A0A7S0WG12-F1
#
_entry.id   AF-A0A7S0WG12-F1
#
_cell.length_a   1.000
_cell.length_b   1.000
_cell.length_c   1.000
_cell.angle_alpha   90.00
_cell.angle_beta   90.00
_cell.angle_gamma   90.00
#
_symmetry.space_group_name_H-M   'P 1'
#
loop_
_entity.id
_entity.type
_entity.pdbx_description
1 polymer ?
#
loop_
_entity_poly.entity_id
_entity_poly.type
_entity_poly.pdbx_seq_one_letter_code
_entity_poly.pdbx_strand_id
1 'polypeptide(L)'
;MTTNASPEYRACTCDLEEFEQLVQMYTPSFSQKRALLRRMKIMEHALRALEEKVIAMETLDAREQAMYDSMIEVASKIEFLQSALDDMIKKGRLTKGEQDEIVEDLSLKLQDIDLMVNEANEEGKTKKIEALLAKKDLAQKKIDSVTGKPPIVYTVPHERELADLKKELNSLKKLQSQAKGKLMSGADAAKCAKIPALEERIANLEGSDDKGWYEDECRDLLFPPKAAPVAKAKTVSASGGSKNAGWLTKAKTGGARPSGGKSGVGAVGNPFAMLGDE
;
A
#
# COMPACT_ATOMS: atom_id res chain seq x y z
N MET A 1 -23.54 16.25 -4.79
CA MET A 1 -22.14 16.12 -4.33
C MET A 1 -21.25 16.47 -5.51
N THR A 2 -20.47 17.54 -5.41
CA THR A 2 -19.53 17.96 -6.46
C THR A 2 -18.39 16.95 -6.54
N THR A 3 -18.28 16.24 -7.66
CA THR A 3 -17.29 15.17 -7.92
C THR A 3 -15.85 15.67 -8.05
N ASN A 4 -15.59 16.98 -7.83
CA ASN A 4 -14.28 17.63 -8.00
C ASN A 4 -13.56 17.97 -6.69
N ALA A 5 -14.12 17.64 -5.53
CA ALA A 5 -13.42 17.81 -4.26
C ALA A 5 -12.38 16.70 -4.06
N SER A 6 -11.21 17.05 -3.53
CA SER A 6 -10.18 16.04 -3.24
C SER A 6 -10.67 15.01 -2.21
N PRO A 7 -10.19 13.76 -2.27
CA PRO A 7 -10.56 12.71 -1.32
C PRO A 7 -10.47 13.15 0.15
N GLU A 8 -9.37 13.80 0.55
CA GLU A 8 -9.18 14.28 1.92
C GLU A 8 -10.16 15.42 2.29
N TYR A 9 -10.52 16.30 1.35
CA TYR A 9 -11.54 17.31 1.61
C TYR A 9 -12.91 16.66 1.85
N ARG A 10 -13.30 15.69 1.02
CA ARG A 10 -14.54 14.92 1.20
C ARG A 10 -14.55 14.22 2.56
N ALA A 11 -13.43 13.60 2.93
CA ALA A 11 -13.28 12.93 4.23
C ALA A 11 -13.40 13.89 5.42
N CYS A 12 -12.85 15.11 5.32
CA CYS A 12 -12.92 16.10 6.39
C CYS A 12 -14.29 16.76 6.55
N THR A 13 -15.12 16.80 5.50
CA THR A 13 -16.36 17.59 5.47
C THR A 13 -17.65 16.79 5.62
N CYS A 14 -17.60 15.46 5.51
CA CYS A 14 -18.73 14.58 5.82
C CYS A 14 -18.86 14.34 7.34
N ASP A 15 -19.92 13.69 7.79
CA ASP A 15 -19.98 13.15 9.16
C ASP A 15 -19.22 11.81 9.28
N LEU A 16 -19.10 11.27 10.49
CA LEU A 16 -18.41 9.98 10.70
C LEU A 16 -19.11 8.82 9.96
N GLU A 17 -20.44 8.76 9.91
CA GLU A 17 -21.16 7.65 9.26
C GLU A 17 -20.91 7.62 7.75
N GLU A 18 -21.04 8.77 7.08
CA GLU A 18 -20.70 8.91 5.67
C GLU A 18 -19.21 8.63 5.43
N PHE A 19 -18.32 9.07 6.33
CA PHE A 19 -16.91 8.78 6.24
C PHE A 19 -16.61 7.27 6.24
N GLU A 20 -17.23 6.49 7.13
CA GLU A 20 -17.05 5.03 7.16
C GLU A 20 -17.47 4.39 5.83
N GLN A 21 -18.58 4.85 5.25
CA GLN A 21 -19.05 4.38 3.94
C GLN A 21 -18.07 4.77 2.82
N LEU A 22 -17.57 6.01 2.81
CA LEU A 22 -16.57 6.46 1.84
C LEU A 22 -15.29 5.64 1.93
N VAL A 23 -14.80 5.35 3.14
CA VAL A 23 -13.61 4.52 3.36
C VAL A 23 -13.84 3.10 2.82
N GLN A 24 -15.01 2.52 3.09
CA GLN A 24 -15.35 1.19 2.61
C GLN A 24 -15.41 1.10 1.09
N MET A 25 -15.99 2.11 0.43
CA MET A 25 -16.15 2.13 -1.02
C MET A 25 -14.84 2.48 -1.74
N TYR A 26 -14.17 3.54 -1.31
CA TYR A 26 -13.09 4.14 -2.09
C TYR A 26 -11.69 3.79 -1.59
N THR A 27 -11.52 3.19 -0.41
CA THR A 27 -10.18 2.77 0.07
C THR A 27 -10.15 1.31 0.49
N PRO A 28 -10.42 0.36 -0.41
CA PRO A 28 -10.54 -1.05 -0.04
C PRO A 28 -9.22 -1.70 0.44
N SER A 29 -8.06 -1.28 -0.09
CA SER A 29 -6.74 -1.82 0.29
C SER A 29 -6.13 -1.17 1.54
N PHE A 30 -5.06 -1.76 2.08
CA PHE A 30 -4.35 -1.22 3.22
C PHE A 30 -3.56 0.03 2.82
N SER A 31 -2.86 -0.01 1.69
CA SER A 31 -2.10 1.14 1.17
C SER A 31 -2.98 2.36 0.94
N GLN A 32 -4.19 2.18 0.39
CA GLN A 32 -5.13 3.30 0.17
C GLN A 32 -5.63 3.89 1.50
N LYS A 33 -5.99 3.06 2.49
CA LYS A 33 -6.38 3.55 3.84
C LYS A 33 -5.23 4.26 4.53
N ARG A 34 -4.01 3.75 4.39
CA ARG A 34 -2.78 4.35 4.92
C ARG A 34 -2.49 5.70 4.26
N ALA A 35 -2.71 5.81 2.95
CA ALA A 35 -2.59 7.06 2.21
C ALA A 35 -3.63 8.11 2.67
N LEU A 36 -4.88 7.71 2.89
CA LEU A 36 -5.92 8.58 3.45
C LEU A 36 -5.55 9.02 4.88
N LEU A 37 -5.11 8.09 5.74
CA LEU A 37 -4.71 8.40 7.12
C LEU A 37 -3.61 9.45 7.17
N ARG A 38 -2.58 9.34 6.31
CA ARG A 38 -1.50 10.34 6.23
C ARG A 38 -2.04 11.73 5.91
N ARG A 39 -2.94 11.84 4.94
CA ARG A 39 -3.55 13.12 4.56
C ARG A 39 -4.49 13.66 5.63
N MET A 40 -5.29 12.80 6.27
CA MET A 40 -6.13 13.18 7.40
C MET A 40 -5.32 13.74 8.57
N LYS A 41 -4.15 13.17 8.88
CA LYS A 41 -3.24 13.73 9.90
C LYS A 41 -2.71 15.12 9.54
N ILE A 42 -2.43 15.37 8.26
CA ILE A 42 -2.05 16.73 7.79
C ILE A 42 -3.21 17.70 8.00
N MET A 43 -4.44 17.27 7.69
CA MET A 43 -5.63 18.09 7.90
C MET A 43 -5.91 18.34 9.38
N GLU A 44 -5.70 17.35 10.25
CA GLU A 44 -5.80 17.50 11.71
C GLU A 44 -4.78 18.51 12.25
N HIS A 45 -3.52 18.43 11.79
CA HIS A 45 -2.50 19.40 12.18
C HIS A 45 -2.89 20.82 11.73
N ALA A 46 -3.41 20.97 10.51
CA ALA A 46 -3.89 22.26 10.02
C ALA A 46 -5.08 22.77 10.85
N LEU A 47 -6.02 21.90 11.24
CA LEU A 47 -7.13 22.25 12.12
C LEU A 47 -6.65 22.74 13.48
N ARG A 48 -5.71 22.02 14.11
CA ARG A 48 -5.13 22.42 15.41
C ARG A 48 -4.45 23.78 15.34
N ALA A 49 -3.73 24.07 14.26
CA ALA A 49 -3.11 25.38 14.06
C ALA A 49 -4.18 26.51 13.95
N LEU A 50 -5.34 26.22 13.36
CA LEU A 50 -6.46 27.18 13.33
C LEU A 50 -7.12 27.33 14.70
N GLU A 51 -7.32 26.23 15.43
CA GLU A 51 -7.82 26.25 16.82
C GLU A 51 -6.91 27.10 17.73
N GLU A 52 -5.59 26.97 17.60
CA GLU A 52 -4.61 27.78 18.34
C GLU A 52 -4.77 29.28 18.06
N LYS A 53 -4.95 29.68 16.79
CA LYS A 53 -5.22 31.07 16.42
C LYS A 53 -6.51 31.58 17.05
N VAL A 54 -7.58 30.78 17.01
CA VAL A 54 -8.88 31.14 17.61
C VAL A 54 -8.74 31.31 19.12
N ILE A 55 -8.01 30.41 19.80
CA ILE A 55 -7.71 30.50 21.24
C ILE A 55 -6.91 31.77 21.56
N ALA A 56 -5.95 32.13 20.70
CA ALA A 56 -5.15 33.35 20.81
C ALA A 56 -5.94 34.63 20.46
N MET A 57 -7.23 34.52 20.11
CA MET A 57 -8.08 35.61 19.63
C MET A 57 -7.56 36.28 18.35
N GLU A 58 -6.78 35.56 17.55
CA GLU A 58 -6.34 36.00 16.24
C GLU A 58 -7.48 35.89 15.22
N THR A 59 -7.59 36.87 14.33
CA THR A 59 -8.59 36.83 13.26
C THR A 59 -8.15 35.85 12.17
N LEU A 60 -8.97 34.84 11.91
CA LEU A 60 -8.81 33.96 10.75
C LEU A 60 -9.16 34.73 9.47
N ASP A 61 -8.39 34.50 8.40
CA ASP A 61 -8.78 34.99 7.08
C ASP A 61 -10.01 34.21 6.53
N ALA A 62 -10.61 34.68 5.42
CA ALA A 62 -11.81 34.05 4.87
C ALA A 62 -11.61 32.58 4.46
N ARG A 63 -10.39 32.19 4.04
CA ARG A 63 -10.06 30.83 3.65
C ARG A 63 -9.85 29.94 4.88
N GLU A 64 -9.16 30.47 5.87
CA GLU A 64 -8.94 29.81 7.17
C GLU A 64 -10.25 29.57 7.90
N GLN A 65 -11.14 30.56 7.93
CA GLN A 65 -12.46 30.43 8.53
C GLN A 65 -13.29 29.34 7.81
N ALA A 66 -13.30 29.34 6.47
CA ALA A 66 -14.01 28.32 5.71
C ALA A 66 -13.46 26.90 5.96
N MET A 67 -12.16 26.75 6.15
CA MET A 67 -11.54 25.46 6.49
C MET A 67 -11.93 25.03 7.90
N TYR A 68 -11.82 25.94 8.88
CA TYR A 68 -12.20 25.69 10.27
C TYR A 68 -13.67 25.28 10.39
N ASP A 69 -14.59 26.00 9.74
CA ASP A 69 -16.03 25.76 9.82
C ASP A 69 -16.48 24.47 9.12
N SER A 70 -15.69 23.96 8.16
CA SER A 70 -16.06 22.81 7.34
C SER A 70 -15.51 21.48 7.84
N MET A 71 -14.52 21.49 8.74
CA MET A 71 -13.91 20.27 9.26
C MET A 71 -14.74 19.65 10.39
N ILE A 72 -15.13 18.40 10.20
CA ILE A 72 -16.02 17.67 11.11
C ILE A 72 -15.29 16.42 11.60
N GLU A 73 -15.21 16.26 12.93
CA GLU A 73 -14.82 15.01 13.61
C GLU A 73 -13.49 14.39 13.12
N VAL A 74 -12.52 15.24 12.73
CA VAL A 74 -11.27 14.79 12.10
C VAL A 74 -10.50 13.79 12.98
N ALA A 75 -10.42 14.05 14.28
CA ALA A 75 -9.76 13.15 15.24
C ALA A 75 -10.42 11.76 15.30
N SER A 76 -11.75 11.70 15.43
CA SER A 76 -12.51 10.44 15.46
C SER A 76 -12.33 9.63 14.17
N LYS A 77 -12.30 10.30 13.01
CA LYS A 77 -12.05 9.66 11.71
C LYS A 77 -10.64 9.11 11.58
N ILE A 78 -9.65 9.78 12.16
CA ILE A 78 -8.28 9.29 12.26
C ILE A 78 -8.21 8.03 13.12
N GLU A 79 -8.87 8.01 14.28
CA GLU A 79 -8.95 6.82 15.14
C GLU A 79 -9.61 5.64 14.42
N PHE A 80 -10.69 5.90 13.68
CA PHE A 80 -11.34 4.88 12.85
C PHE A 80 -10.36 4.28 11.83
N LEU A 81 -9.63 5.11 11.08
CA LEU A 81 -8.65 4.63 10.09
C LEU A 81 -7.52 3.83 10.73
N GLN A 82 -7.01 4.27 11.88
CA GLN A 82 -5.99 3.55 12.64
C GLN A 82 -6.49 2.16 13.06
N SER A 83 -7.69 2.09 13.63
CA SER A 83 -8.34 0.83 14.00
C SER A 83 -8.54 -0.08 12.79
N ALA A 84 -9.04 0.45 11.67
CA ALA A 84 -9.25 -0.29 10.44
C ALA A 84 -7.95 -0.88 9.87
N LEU A 85 -6.85 -0.13 9.89
CA LEU A 85 -5.53 -0.60 9.45
C LEU A 85 -5.00 -1.73 10.34
N ASP A 86 -5.11 -1.59 11.67
CA ASP A 86 -4.73 -2.65 12.59
C ASP A 86 -5.57 -3.91 12.40
N ASP A 87 -6.85 -3.75 12.14
CA ASP A 87 -7.74 -4.85 11.83
C ASP A 87 -7.36 -5.58 10.55
N MET A 88 -6.91 -4.86 9.51
CA MET A 88 -6.38 -5.48 8.29
C MET A 88 -5.10 -6.28 8.56
N ILE A 89 -4.20 -5.76 9.40
CA ILE A 89 -2.98 -6.47 9.82
C ILE A 89 -3.35 -7.72 10.64
N LYS A 90 -4.26 -7.61 11.61
CA LYS A 90 -4.72 -8.73 12.45
C LYS A 90 -5.39 -9.81 11.62
N LYS A 91 -6.22 -9.44 10.64
CA LYS A 91 -6.96 -10.37 9.76
C LYS A 91 -6.11 -10.90 8.59
N GLY A 92 -4.89 -10.39 8.39
CA GLY A 92 -4.02 -10.80 7.28
C GLY A 92 -4.51 -10.34 5.91
N ARG A 93 -5.23 -9.22 5.85
CA ARG A 93 -5.75 -8.64 4.59
C ARG A 93 -4.73 -7.69 3.98
N LEU A 94 -3.52 -8.18 3.72
CA LEU A 94 -2.41 -7.41 3.17
C LEU A 94 -1.88 -8.08 1.90
N THR A 95 -1.60 -7.30 0.85
CA THR A 95 -0.88 -7.78 -0.33
C THR A 95 0.58 -8.07 0.01
N LYS A 96 1.30 -8.73 -0.90
CA LYS A 96 2.74 -8.97 -0.70
C LYS A 96 3.53 -7.66 -0.63
N GLY A 97 3.25 -6.69 -1.50
CA GLY A 97 3.89 -5.38 -1.46
C GLY A 97 3.60 -4.61 -0.17
N GLU A 98 2.37 -4.67 0.32
CA GLU A 98 1.97 -4.07 1.61
C GLU A 98 2.70 -4.73 2.80
N GLN A 99 2.83 -6.06 2.80
CA GLN A 99 3.60 -6.76 3.83
C GLN A 99 5.06 -6.33 3.82
N ASP A 100 5.68 -6.26 2.64
CA ASP A 100 7.10 -5.90 2.48
C ASP A 100 7.36 -4.46 2.95
N GLU A 101 6.50 -3.51 2.59
CA GLU A 101 6.59 -2.11 3.04
C GLU A 101 6.43 -1.99 4.57
N ILE A 102 5.47 -2.70 5.18
CA ILE A 102 5.30 -2.69 6.65
C ILE A 102 6.54 -3.28 7.34
N VAL A 103 7.11 -4.35 6.80
CA VAL A 103 8.30 -4.99 7.36
C VAL A 103 9.52 -4.06 7.23
N GLU A 104 9.67 -3.38 6.10
CA GLU A 104 10.71 -2.38 5.87
C GLU A 104 10.60 -1.22 6.87
N ASP A 105 9.41 -0.61 6.98
CA ASP A 105 9.13 0.48 7.93
C ASP A 105 9.44 0.07 9.38
N LEU A 106 9.05 -1.15 9.79
CA LEU A 106 9.33 -1.64 11.14
C LEU A 106 10.81 -1.99 11.34
N SER A 107 11.50 -2.46 10.29
CA SER A 107 12.93 -2.77 10.35
C SER A 107 13.77 -1.51 10.52
N LEU A 108 13.44 -0.43 9.80
CA LEU A 108 14.09 0.87 9.99
C LEU A 108 13.86 1.40 11.42
N LYS A 109 12.62 1.32 11.92
CA LYS A 109 12.34 1.70 13.33
C LYS A 109 13.10 0.86 14.36
N LEU A 110 13.30 -0.43 14.10
CA LEU A 110 14.11 -1.26 14.98
C LEU A 110 15.57 -0.79 15.01
N GLN A 111 16.12 -0.35 13.87
CA GLN A 111 17.46 0.24 13.80
C GLN A 111 17.53 1.55 14.59
N ASP A 112 16.54 2.43 14.44
CA ASP A 112 16.48 3.69 15.21
C ASP A 112 16.38 3.43 16.72
N ILE A 113 15.54 2.47 17.13
CA ILE A 113 15.43 2.07 18.53
C ILE A 113 16.76 1.53 19.05
N ASP A 114 17.50 0.75 18.25
CA ASP A 114 18.81 0.22 18.65
C ASP A 114 19.85 1.33 18.84
N LEU A 115 19.84 2.37 17.99
CA LEU A 115 20.66 3.57 18.21
C LEU A 115 20.28 4.28 19.51
N MET A 116 18.98 4.52 19.73
CA MET A 116 18.49 5.16 20.96
C MET A 116 18.79 4.36 22.23
N VAL A 117 18.81 3.02 22.14
CA VAL A 117 19.19 2.13 23.25
C VAL A 117 20.67 2.30 23.57
N ASN A 118 21.53 2.32 22.55
CA ASN A 118 22.96 2.52 22.74
C ASN A 118 23.26 3.89 23.39
N GLU A 119 22.65 4.97 22.88
CA GLU A 119 22.77 6.31 23.47
C GLU A 119 22.27 6.33 24.92
N ALA A 120 21.09 5.76 25.20
CA ALA A 120 20.54 5.71 26.56
C ALA A 120 21.42 4.88 27.51
N ASN A 121 22.12 3.87 26.99
CA ASN A 121 23.07 3.05 27.73
C ASN A 121 24.35 3.82 28.08
N GLU A 122 24.90 4.59 27.13
CA GLU A 122 26.03 5.50 27.37
C GLU A 122 25.69 6.59 28.40
N GLU A 123 24.46 7.09 28.37
CA GLU A 123 23.95 8.08 29.32
C GLU A 123 23.51 7.49 30.67
N GLY A 124 23.56 6.16 30.85
CA GLY A 124 23.12 5.48 32.08
C GLY A 124 21.61 5.59 32.39
N LYS A 125 20.78 5.90 31.38
CA LYS A 125 19.32 6.10 31.53
C LYS A 125 18.56 4.77 31.49
N THR A 126 18.74 3.94 32.52
CA THR A 126 18.17 2.58 32.62
C THR A 126 16.66 2.49 32.34
N LYS A 127 15.84 3.41 32.88
CA LYS A 127 14.39 3.45 32.61
C LYS A 127 14.07 3.69 31.12
N LYS A 128 14.88 4.50 30.43
CA LYS A 128 14.71 4.77 28.99
C LYS A 128 15.05 3.52 28.18
N ILE A 129 16.09 2.77 28.58
CA ILE A 129 16.47 1.50 27.95
C ILE A 129 15.33 0.48 28.06
N GLU A 130 14.75 0.27 29.24
CA GLU A 130 13.64 -0.67 29.44
C GLU A 130 12.44 -0.32 28.55
N ALA A 131 12.07 0.96 28.47
CA ALA A 131 10.98 1.43 27.62
C ALA A 131 11.26 1.22 26.12
N LEU A 132 12.50 1.45 25.68
CA LEU A 132 12.92 1.23 24.29
C LEU A 132 12.95 -0.26 23.93
N LEU A 133 13.40 -1.13 24.83
CA LEU A 133 13.38 -2.58 24.62
C LEU A 133 11.94 -3.13 24.53
N ALA A 134 11.01 -2.59 25.31
CA ALA A 134 9.58 -2.94 25.19
C ALA A 134 9.01 -2.53 23.82
N LYS A 135 9.39 -1.34 23.32
CA LYS A 135 9.03 -0.88 21.97
C LYS A 135 9.64 -1.77 20.88
N LYS A 136 10.89 -2.21 21.07
CA LYS A 136 11.59 -3.15 20.18
C LYS A 136 10.84 -4.48 20.06
N ASP A 137 10.48 -5.08 21.20
CA ASP A 137 9.73 -6.35 21.25
C ASP A 137 8.37 -6.23 20.57
N LEU A 138 7.66 -5.11 20.76
CA LEU A 138 6.37 -4.87 20.12
C LEU A 138 6.49 -4.72 18.59
N ALA A 139 7.51 -4.02 18.11
CA ALA A 139 7.80 -3.91 16.68
C ALA A 139 8.15 -5.28 16.06
N GLN A 140 8.98 -6.08 16.74
CA GLN A 140 9.33 -7.43 16.28
C GLN A 140 8.10 -8.36 16.21
N LYS A 141 7.26 -8.37 17.25
CA LYS A 141 5.99 -9.12 17.24
C LYS A 141 5.07 -8.72 16.09
N LYS A 142 5.08 -7.44 15.71
CA LYS A 142 4.30 -6.95 14.57
C LYS A 142 4.87 -7.46 13.24
N ILE A 143 6.19 -7.46 13.06
CA ILE A 143 6.86 -8.09 11.90
C ILE A 143 6.47 -9.56 11.80
N ASP A 144 6.55 -10.31 12.90
CA ASP A 144 6.23 -11.74 12.92
C ASP A 144 4.74 -11.99 12.59
N SER A 145 3.84 -11.14 13.10
CA SER A 145 2.40 -11.21 12.81
C SER A 145 2.04 -10.87 11.35
N VAL A 146 2.82 -10.00 10.69
CA VAL A 146 2.63 -9.62 9.29
C VAL A 146 3.17 -10.72 8.38
N THR A 147 4.40 -11.16 8.62
CA THR A 147 5.09 -12.18 7.81
C THR A 147 4.53 -13.59 7.99
N GLY A 148 3.92 -13.87 9.14
CA GLY A 148 3.30 -15.16 9.44
C GLY A 148 1.96 -15.41 8.72
N LYS A 149 1.39 -14.42 8.04
CA LYS A 149 0.11 -14.55 7.33
C LYS A 149 0.31 -14.58 5.81
N PRO A 150 -0.41 -15.46 5.07
CA PRO A 150 -0.31 -15.48 3.62
C PRO A 150 -0.82 -14.16 3.03
N PRO A 151 -0.13 -13.58 2.03
CA PRO A 151 -0.56 -12.36 1.39
C PRO A 151 -1.82 -12.59 0.54
N ILE A 152 -2.70 -11.59 0.48
CA ILE A 152 -3.86 -11.57 -0.41
C ILE A 152 -3.48 -11.05 -1.79
N VAL A 153 -4.32 -11.34 -2.78
CA VAL A 153 -4.25 -10.71 -4.10
C VAL A 153 -5.35 -9.66 -4.17
N TYR A 154 -4.96 -8.41 -4.35
CA TYR A 154 -5.90 -7.33 -4.63
C TYR A 154 -6.28 -7.36 -6.13
N THR A 155 -7.53 -7.06 -6.45
CA THR A 155 -8.04 -7.03 -7.83
C THR A 155 -8.66 -5.68 -8.11
N VAL A 156 -8.22 -4.99 -9.16
CA VAL A 156 -8.89 -3.74 -9.57
C VAL A 156 -10.16 -4.05 -10.35
N PRO A 157 -11.26 -3.33 -10.11
CA PRO A 157 -12.38 -3.28 -11.04
C PRO A 157 -11.90 -3.01 -12.48
N HIS A 158 -12.45 -3.73 -13.47
CA HIS A 158 -12.12 -3.53 -14.90
C HIS A 158 -10.64 -3.71 -15.31
N GLU A 159 -9.74 -4.23 -14.47
CA GLU A 159 -8.30 -4.33 -14.77
C GLU A 159 -8.03 -5.05 -16.10
N ARG A 160 -8.69 -6.19 -16.29
CA ARG A 160 -8.54 -7.02 -17.49
C ARG A 160 -9.09 -6.31 -18.73
N GLU A 161 -10.24 -5.68 -18.61
CA GLU A 161 -10.86 -4.90 -19.69
C GLU A 161 -9.95 -3.74 -20.10
N LEU A 162 -9.41 -2.98 -19.13
CA LEU A 162 -8.46 -1.90 -19.39
C LEU A 162 -7.17 -2.39 -20.04
N ALA A 163 -6.61 -3.52 -19.60
CA ALA A 163 -5.40 -4.08 -20.19
C ALA A 163 -5.63 -4.50 -21.66
N ASP A 164 -6.76 -5.17 -21.93
CA ASP A 164 -7.13 -5.60 -23.28
C ASP A 164 -7.40 -4.38 -24.20
N LEU A 165 -8.14 -3.38 -23.72
CA LEU A 165 -8.42 -2.14 -24.44
C LEU A 165 -7.15 -1.33 -24.74
N LYS A 166 -6.24 -1.18 -23.76
CA LYS A 166 -4.94 -0.50 -23.96
C LYS A 166 -4.06 -1.24 -24.96
N LYS A 167 -4.08 -2.58 -24.94
CA LYS A 167 -3.35 -3.40 -25.91
C LYS A 167 -3.91 -3.24 -27.32
N GLU A 168 -5.25 -3.25 -27.46
CA GLU A 168 -5.92 -2.99 -28.74
C GLU A 168 -5.60 -1.58 -29.25
N LEU A 169 -5.74 -0.55 -28.42
CA LEU A 169 -5.42 0.84 -28.76
C LEU A 169 -3.97 0.99 -29.23
N ASN A 170 -3.01 0.41 -28.52
CA ASN A 170 -1.59 0.46 -28.89
C ASN A 170 -1.33 -0.25 -30.23
N SER A 171 -2.01 -1.36 -30.49
CA SER A 171 -1.91 -2.07 -31.77
C SER A 171 -2.44 -1.22 -32.93
N LEU A 172 -3.55 -0.52 -32.73
CA LEU A 172 -4.17 0.34 -33.75
C LEU A 172 -3.37 1.63 -33.97
N LYS A 173 -2.84 2.25 -32.90
CA LYS A 173 -1.91 3.40 -33.00
C LYS A 173 -0.64 3.02 -33.74
N LYS A 174 -0.10 1.82 -33.49
CA LYS A 174 1.06 1.30 -34.24
C LYS A 174 0.72 1.13 -35.71
N LEU A 175 -0.44 0.55 -36.03
CA LEU A 175 -0.90 0.39 -37.41
C LEU A 175 -1.03 1.75 -38.12
N GLN A 176 -1.67 2.73 -37.48
CA GLN A 176 -1.81 4.10 -37.99
C GLN A 176 -0.44 4.77 -38.23
N SER A 177 0.51 4.57 -37.31
CA SER A 177 1.86 5.12 -37.44
C SER A 177 2.67 4.48 -38.57
N GLN A 178 2.52 3.17 -38.79
CA GLN A 178 3.18 2.42 -39.87
C GLN A 178 2.63 2.77 -41.25
N ALA A 179 1.37 3.18 -41.30
CA ALA A 179 0.73 3.64 -42.51
C ALA A 179 0.96 5.12 -42.83
N LYS A 180 1.62 5.89 -41.95
CA LYS A 180 1.81 7.33 -42.15
C LYS A 180 2.61 7.57 -43.44
N GLY A 181 1.94 8.12 -44.46
CA GLY A 181 2.51 8.38 -45.79
C GLY A 181 2.27 7.28 -46.84
N LYS A 182 1.59 6.17 -46.50
CA LYS A 182 1.14 5.12 -47.44
C LYS A 182 -0.37 4.96 -47.38
N LEU A 183 -0.99 4.57 -48.50
CA LEU A 183 -2.41 4.27 -48.52
C LEU A 183 -2.68 3.04 -47.65
N MET A 184 -3.54 3.18 -46.64
CA MET A 184 -4.01 2.05 -45.83
C MET A 184 -4.96 1.18 -46.63
N SER A 185 -5.03 -0.11 -46.31
CA SER A 185 -6.13 -0.94 -46.79
C SER A 185 -7.45 -0.42 -46.19
N GLY A 186 -8.56 -0.54 -46.92
CA GLY A 186 -9.88 -0.10 -46.42
C GLY A 186 -10.29 -0.82 -45.13
N ALA A 187 -9.89 -2.08 -44.98
CA ALA A 187 -10.11 -2.86 -43.76
C ALA A 187 -9.31 -2.32 -42.56
N ASP A 188 -8.08 -1.87 -42.78
CA ASP A 188 -7.26 -1.31 -41.71
C ASP A 188 -7.69 0.12 -41.36
N ALA A 189 -8.14 0.90 -42.34
CA ALA A 189 -8.72 2.22 -42.10
C ALA A 189 -9.99 2.13 -41.23
N ALA A 190 -10.85 1.15 -41.50
CA ALA A 190 -12.05 0.87 -40.70
C ALA A 190 -11.72 0.44 -39.26
N LYS A 191 -10.60 -0.26 -39.03
CA LYS A 191 -10.13 -0.59 -37.67
C LYS A 191 -9.62 0.63 -36.93
N CYS A 192 -8.79 1.46 -37.58
CA CYS A 192 -8.27 2.68 -36.97
C CYS A 192 -9.36 3.72 -36.68
N ALA A 193 -10.49 3.69 -37.38
CA ALA A 193 -11.65 4.53 -37.07
C ALA A 193 -12.25 4.27 -35.68
N LYS A 194 -11.96 3.12 -35.05
CA LYS A 194 -12.41 2.78 -33.69
C LYS A 194 -11.55 3.40 -32.58
N ILE A 195 -10.39 3.99 -32.92
CA ILE A 195 -9.46 4.56 -31.94
C ILE A 195 -10.15 5.56 -30.99
N PRO A 196 -10.93 6.56 -31.48
CA PRO A 196 -11.57 7.53 -30.58
C PRO A 196 -12.53 6.87 -29.58
N ALA A 197 -13.32 5.89 -30.03
CA ALA A 197 -14.25 5.17 -29.15
C ALA A 197 -13.53 4.31 -28.10
N LEU A 198 -12.37 3.74 -28.45
CA LEU A 198 -11.53 3.02 -27.48
C LEU A 198 -10.89 3.97 -26.47
N GLU A 199 -10.42 5.14 -26.89
CA GLU A 199 -9.88 6.17 -26.00
C GLU A 199 -10.95 6.68 -25.03
N GLU A 200 -12.16 6.95 -25.52
CA GLU A 200 -13.30 7.34 -24.70
C GLU A 200 -13.70 6.24 -23.70
N ARG A 201 -13.74 4.97 -24.14
CA ARG A 201 -14.07 3.85 -23.25
C ARG A 201 -13.00 3.67 -22.17
N ILE A 202 -11.72 3.79 -22.51
CA ILE A 202 -10.62 3.74 -21.53
C ILE A 202 -10.77 4.90 -20.54
N ALA A 203 -10.99 6.12 -21.02
CA ALA A 203 -11.18 7.29 -20.16
C ALA A 203 -12.38 7.13 -19.21
N ASN A 204 -13.50 6.58 -19.69
CA ASN A 204 -14.68 6.32 -18.86
C ASN A 204 -14.44 5.25 -17.80
N LEU A 205 -13.68 4.20 -18.12
CA LEU A 205 -13.32 3.16 -17.14
C LEU A 205 -12.30 3.69 -16.12
N GLU A 206 -11.30 4.44 -16.55
CA GLU A 206 -10.27 5.04 -15.67
C GLU A 206 -10.81 6.18 -14.80
N GLY A 207 -11.84 6.89 -15.28
CA GLY A 207 -12.55 7.94 -14.57
C GLY A 207 -13.85 7.49 -13.89
N SER A 208 -14.12 6.18 -13.85
CA SER A 208 -15.29 5.63 -13.16
C SER A 208 -15.17 5.80 -11.65
N ASP A 209 -16.30 5.98 -10.96
CA ASP A 209 -16.37 5.99 -9.49
C ASP A 209 -15.99 4.64 -8.86
N ASP A 210 -15.85 3.58 -9.66
CA ASP A 210 -15.39 2.26 -9.21
C ASP A 210 -13.88 2.25 -8.92
N LYS A 211 -13.14 3.29 -9.33
CA LYS A 211 -11.73 3.46 -9.00
C LYS A 211 -11.58 3.96 -7.56
N GLY A 212 -10.84 3.21 -6.76
CA GLY A 212 -10.55 3.62 -5.39
C GLY A 212 -9.64 4.86 -5.33
N TRP A 213 -9.80 5.65 -4.27
CA TRP A 213 -8.90 6.75 -3.95
C TRP A 213 -7.47 6.26 -3.79
N TYR A 214 -6.52 7.04 -4.30
CA TYR A 214 -5.07 6.78 -4.22
C TYR A 214 -4.61 5.46 -4.86
N GLU A 215 -5.45 4.80 -5.68
CA GLU A 215 -5.09 3.53 -6.31
C GLU A 215 -3.87 3.66 -7.22
N ASP A 216 -3.76 4.77 -7.97
CA ASP A 216 -2.61 5.03 -8.83
C ASP A 216 -1.31 5.18 -8.03
N GLU A 217 -1.37 5.87 -6.88
CA GLU A 217 -0.22 6.06 -5.98
C GLU A 217 0.22 4.74 -5.35
N CYS A 218 -0.73 3.83 -5.10
CA CYS A 218 -0.49 2.55 -4.45
C CYS A 218 -0.26 1.40 -5.44
N ARG A 219 -0.28 1.66 -6.75
CA ARG A 219 -0.37 0.63 -7.78
C ARG A 219 0.77 -0.38 -7.70
N ASP A 220 2.00 0.09 -7.48
CA ASP A 220 3.18 -0.78 -7.42
C ASP A 220 3.18 -1.69 -6.18
N LEU A 221 2.57 -1.25 -5.08
CA LEU A 221 2.42 -2.04 -3.85
C LEU A 221 1.29 -3.07 -3.97
N LEU A 222 0.19 -2.70 -4.65
CA LEU A 222 -0.95 -3.57 -4.87
C LEU A 222 -0.65 -4.64 -5.94
N PHE A 223 0.15 -4.27 -6.95
CA PHE A 223 0.49 -5.10 -8.11
C PHE A 223 2.01 -5.12 -8.33
N PRO A 224 2.78 -5.71 -7.39
CA PRO A 224 4.22 -5.81 -7.57
C PRO A 224 4.51 -6.57 -8.87
N PRO A 225 5.43 -6.07 -9.71
CA PRO A 225 5.73 -6.68 -11.00
C PRO A 225 6.09 -8.15 -10.77
N LYS A 226 5.38 -9.06 -11.45
CA LYS A 226 5.73 -10.49 -11.40
C LYS A 226 7.16 -10.62 -11.87
N ALA A 227 8.05 -11.05 -10.97
CA ALA A 227 9.42 -11.38 -11.32
C ALA A 227 9.37 -12.28 -12.55
N ALA A 228 10.03 -11.85 -13.64
CA ALA A 228 10.09 -12.64 -14.85
C ALA A 228 10.54 -14.06 -14.46
N PRO A 229 9.87 -15.12 -14.95
CA PRO A 229 10.30 -16.46 -14.63
C PRO A 229 11.77 -16.56 -15.02
N VAL A 230 12.63 -16.81 -14.03
CA VAL A 230 14.06 -17.06 -14.24
C VAL A 230 14.09 -18.10 -15.34
N ALA A 231 14.57 -17.72 -16.53
CA ALA A 231 14.60 -18.60 -17.68
C ALA A 231 15.33 -19.85 -17.21
N LYS A 232 14.60 -20.97 -17.10
CA LYS A 232 15.22 -22.26 -16.80
C LYS A 232 16.33 -22.39 -17.84
N ALA A 233 17.58 -22.34 -17.38
CA ALA A 233 18.72 -22.49 -18.25
C ALA A 233 18.43 -23.70 -19.12
N LYS A 234 18.36 -23.50 -20.45
CA LYS A 234 18.24 -24.61 -21.39
C LYS A 234 19.39 -25.54 -21.06
N THR A 235 19.08 -26.68 -20.46
CA THR A 235 20.01 -27.81 -20.43
C THR A 235 20.29 -28.11 -21.89
N VAL A 236 21.46 -27.70 -22.35
CA VAL A 236 21.98 -28.06 -23.66
C VAL A 236 22.04 -29.58 -23.66
N SER A 237 21.13 -30.21 -24.39
CA SER A 237 21.19 -31.63 -24.68
C SER A 237 22.40 -31.85 -25.59
N ALA A 238 23.56 -32.08 -24.99
CA ALA A 238 24.74 -32.55 -25.70
C ALA A 238 24.51 -34.00 -26.10
N SER A 239 24.15 -34.20 -27.36
CA SER A 239 24.18 -35.49 -28.03
C SER A 239 25.62 -35.95 -28.23
N GLY A 240 25.96 -37.13 -27.69
CA GLY A 240 27.02 -37.99 -28.22
C GLY A 240 28.37 -37.94 -27.50
N GLY A 241 28.71 -39.02 -26.78
CA GLY A 241 30.06 -39.23 -26.25
C GLY A 241 30.16 -40.29 -25.17
N SER A 242 29.99 -41.56 -25.55
CA SER A 242 30.23 -42.75 -24.72
C SER A 242 31.66 -42.80 -24.16
N LYS A 243 31.83 -43.02 -22.84
CA LYS A 243 32.58 -44.15 -22.25
C LYS A 243 32.73 -44.02 -20.72
N ASN A 244 32.08 -44.95 -20.04
CA ASN A 244 32.58 -45.83 -18.96
C ASN A 244 32.84 -45.32 -17.52
N ALA A 245 32.25 -46.12 -16.60
CA ALA A 245 32.66 -46.50 -15.24
C ALA A 245 32.48 -45.54 -14.05
N GLY A 246 31.69 -45.99 -13.05
CA GLY A 246 31.73 -45.45 -11.69
C GLY A 246 30.48 -45.65 -10.84
N TRP A 247 30.04 -46.90 -10.65
CA TRP A 247 28.98 -47.31 -9.71
C TRP A 247 29.51 -47.36 -8.25
N LEU A 248 28.60 -47.23 -7.27
CA LEU A 248 28.72 -47.24 -5.77
C LEU A 248 28.83 -45.86 -5.08
N THR A 249 27.74 -45.27 -4.55
CA THR A 249 27.05 -45.51 -3.24
C THR A 249 27.90 -45.21 -1.98
N LYS A 250 27.45 -44.30 -1.09
CA LYS A 250 26.58 -44.56 0.08
C LYS A 250 26.60 -43.40 1.11
N ALA A 251 25.40 -43.16 1.67
CA ALA A 251 24.91 -42.48 2.89
C ALA A 251 25.91 -41.98 3.99
N LYS A 252 25.58 -41.12 4.96
CA LYS A 252 24.36 -40.97 5.78
C LYS A 252 24.53 -39.79 6.79
N THR A 253 23.41 -39.41 7.44
CA THR A 253 23.26 -38.82 8.81
C THR A 253 23.61 -37.35 9.05
N GLY A 254 22.85 -36.53 9.79
CA GLY A 254 21.60 -36.71 10.57
C GLY A 254 21.34 -35.53 11.54
N GLY A 255 20.12 -35.43 12.07
CA GLY A 255 19.71 -34.69 13.30
C GLY A 255 19.57 -33.15 13.17
N ALA A 256 18.72 -32.41 13.90
CA ALA A 256 17.70 -32.71 14.91
C ALA A 256 16.84 -31.43 15.14
N ARG A 257 15.59 -31.60 15.62
CA ARG A 257 14.69 -30.57 16.18
C ARG A 257 15.04 -30.29 17.66
N PRO A 258 14.57 -29.17 18.25
CA PRO A 258 13.36 -29.16 19.12
C PRO A 258 12.47 -27.91 18.86
N SER A 259 11.14 -27.84 19.04
CA SER A 259 10.19 -28.15 20.14
C SER A 259 10.06 -27.07 21.24
N GLY A 260 8.97 -26.29 21.19
CA GLY A 260 8.06 -26.05 22.33
C GLY A 260 8.14 -24.71 23.10
N GLY A 261 7.00 -24.04 23.28
CA GLY A 261 6.81 -22.99 24.30
C GLY A 261 5.56 -22.11 24.09
N LYS A 262 4.71 -22.01 25.12
CA LYS A 262 3.33 -21.47 25.13
C LYS A 262 3.21 -20.03 25.66
N SER A 263 2.09 -19.40 25.29
CA SER A 263 1.18 -18.51 26.05
C SER A 263 1.56 -17.06 26.41
N GLY A 264 0.60 -16.15 26.19
CA GLY A 264 0.51 -14.85 26.85
C GLY A 264 -0.39 -13.85 26.12
N VAL A 265 -1.69 -13.86 26.41
CA VAL A 265 -2.65 -12.82 26.00
C VAL A 265 -2.42 -11.59 26.88
N GLY A 266 -2.18 -10.42 26.28
CA GLY A 266 -2.00 -9.14 26.96
C GLY A 266 -2.59 -8.00 26.14
N ALA A 267 -3.28 -7.10 26.83
CA ALA A 267 -4.24 -6.13 26.33
C ALA A 267 -3.70 -5.10 25.31
N VAL A 268 -4.65 -4.62 24.50
CA VAL A 268 -4.49 -3.79 23.30
C VAL A 268 -4.17 -2.34 23.69
N GLY A 269 -2.96 -1.88 23.38
CA GLY A 269 -2.60 -0.46 23.31
C GLY A 269 -2.57 0.00 21.86
N ASN A 270 -3.08 1.20 21.59
CA ASN A 270 -3.25 1.74 20.23
C ASN A 270 -1.87 1.98 19.56
N PRO A 271 -1.50 1.26 18.49
CA PRO A 271 -0.14 1.19 17.96
C PRO A 271 0.23 2.33 16.99
N PHE A 272 -0.66 3.30 16.80
CA PHE A 272 -0.44 4.49 15.98
C PHE A 272 0.02 5.72 16.78
N ALA A 273 -0.01 5.65 18.11
CA ALA A 273 0.49 6.71 18.99
C ALA A 273 2.02 6.93 18.87
N MET A 274 2.76 6.00 18.25
CA MET A 274 4.20 6.11 18.01
C MET A 274 4.57 6.55 16.58
N LEU A 275 3.58 7.00 15.79
CA LEU A 275 3.71 7.34 14.37
C LEU A 275 3.30 8.79 14.09
N GLY A 276 3.29 9.64 15.11
CA GLY A 276 2.97 11.06 15.00
C GLY A 276 3.35 11.75 16.29
N ASP A 277 4.62 12.09 16.40
CA ASP A 277 5.13 13.13 17.29
C ASP A 277 6.45 13.58 16.64
N GLU A 278 6.32 14.45 15.64
CA GLU A 278 7.25 15.56 15.45
C GLU A 278 6.58 16.81 15.99
#